data_AF-H6CB21-F1
#
_entry.id   AF-H6CB21-F1
#
_cell.length_a   1.000
_cell.length_b   1.000
_cell.length_c   1.000
_cell.angle_alpha   90.00
_cell.angle_beta   90.00
_cell.angle_gamma   90.00
#
_symmetry.space_group_name_H-M   'P 1'
#
loop_
_entity.id
_entity.type
_entity.pdbx_description
1 polymer ?
#
loop_
_entity_poly.entity_id
_entity_poly.type
_entity_poly.pdbx_seq_one_letter_code
_entity_poly.pdbx_strand_id
1 'polypeptide(L)'
;MDGLIRKTIDSRIMIDAQQFRKSIPNYPRFFTKKSDFEVDHTLLDSFIDVKSTILRDILRDVLDGATSVSLREDRPSINPDVLFTYHTQLDAVHATTKPGSPERLHLGKLIEFLKSHYASASDKLTALVQHMEITFDLLPVFFQPNSIVYMVSSTSENPRCPLFDARKFQIEHGQKRFDMNCRYLTHDGKCFGEATTMAEISEFHGVTKITSSGVYPLDYHPEKQEVVD
;
A
#
# COMPACT_ATOMS: atom_id res chain seq x y z
N MET A 1 6.60 16.97 40.33
CA MET A 1 6.31 18.03 39.35
C MET A 1 6.45 17.37 37.99
N ASP A 2 5.38 16.80 37.48
CA ASP A 2 5.50 15.75 36.47
C ASP A 2 5.02 16.33 35.15
N GLY A 3 5.96 16.92 34.42
CA GLY A 3 5.67 17.70 33.21
C GLY A 3 5.21 16.80 32.08
N LEU A 4 4.00 17.05 31.55
CA LEU A 4 3.56 16.45 30.29
C LEU A 4 4.51 16.85 29.15
N ILE A 5 5.13 15.85 28.51
CA ILE A 5 5.98 16.07 27.33
C ILE A 5 5.07 16.17 26.10
N ARG A 6 4.97 17.39 25.56
CA ARG A 6 4.26 17.68 24.31
C ARG A 6 5.05 17.08 23.12
N LYS A 7 4.41 16.24 22.31
CA LYS A 7 4.92 15.81 21.00
C LYS A 7 4.01 16.33 19.88
N THR A 8 4.58 16.63 18.72
CA THR A 8 3.90 17.26 17.57
C THR A 8 4.00 16.35 16.37
N ILE A 9 2.90 16.12 15.65
CA ILE A 9 2.87 15.15 14.56
C ILE A 9 2.04 15.57 13.33
N ASP A 10 2.49 15.05 12.19
CA ASP A 10 1.86 15.05 10.87
C ASP A 10 0.43 14.51 10.82
N SER A 11 -0.40 15.31 10.15
CA SER A 11 -1.60 14.88 9.46
C SER A 11 -1.33 13.83 8.38
N ARG A 12 -1.64 12.56 8.65
CA ARG A 12 -1.83 11.51 7.63
C ARG A 12 -2.65 10.31 8.12
N ILE A 13 -3.57 10.52 9.07
CA ILE A 13 -4.34 9.45 9.74
C ILE A 13 -5.84 9.67 9.55
N MET A 14 -6.52 8.66 9.01
CA MET A 14 -7.98 8.50 9.07
C MET A 14 -8.35 7.75 10.35
N ILE A 15 -9.50 8.11 10.93
CA ILE A 15 -9.97 7.63 12.23
C ILE A 15 -11.42 7.18 12.02
N ASP A 16 -11.81 6.03 12.58
CA ASP A 16 -13.22 5.61 12.73
C ASP A 16 -13.99 6.72 13.45
N ALA A 17 -14.78 7.48 12.70
CA ALA A 17 -15.35 8.72 13.22
C ALA A 17 -16.50 8.44 14.19
N GLN A 18 -17.21 7.32 14.05
CA GLN A 18 -18.33 6.93 14.90
C GLN A 18 -17.88 6.55 16.31
N GLN A 19 -16.80 5.77 16.43
CA GLN A 19 -16.26 5.31 17.71
C GLN A 19 -15.44 6.41 18.40
N PHE A 20 -14.74 7.25 17.63
CA PHE A 20 -13.93 8.36 18.14
C PHE A 20 -14.78 9.53 18.69
N ARG A 21 -15.87 9.91 18.00
CA ARG A 21 -16.80 10.96 18.47
C ARG A 21 -17.50 10.62 19.79
N LYS A 22 -17.72 9.32 20.08
CA LYS A 22 -18.31 8.85 21.36
C LYS A 22 -17.33 8.95 22.53
N SER A 23 -16.03 8.99 22.27
CA SER A 23 -15.00 8.80 23.30
C SER A 23 -14.18 10.05 23.62
N ILE A 24 -13.84 10.90 22.64
CA ILE A 24 -12.98 12.08 22.90
C ILE A 24 -13.41 13.34 22.10
N PRO A 25 -14.25 14.23 22.66
CA PRO A 25 -14.84 15.36 21.91
C PRO A 25 -13.87 16.45 21.40
N ASN A 26 -12.62 16.52 21.89
CA ASN A 26 -11.73 17.67 21.72
C ASN A 26 -10.28 17.30 21.32
N TYR A 27 -10.03 16.14 20.71
CA TYR A 27 -8.66 15.63 20.59
C TYR A 27 -7.84 16.21 19.42
N PRO A 28 -6.58 16.64 19.63
CA PRO A 28 -5.63 16.95 18.56
C PRO A 28 -5.19 15.68 17.80
N ARG A 29 -4.40 15.84 16.73
CA ARG A 29 -3.86 14.72 15.92
C ARG A 29 -2.89 13.83 16.75
N PHE A 30 -2.19 12.85 16.15
CA PHE A 30 -1.20 11.93 16.77
C PHE A 30 -0.58 10.94 15.71
N PHE A 31 0.30 9.93 16.03
CA PHE A 31 1.31 9.33 15.06
C PHE A 31 1.67 7.83 15.07
N THR A 32 2.71 7.50 14.26
CA THR A 32 3.30 6.18 14.00
C THR A 32 4.83 6.07 14.20
N LYS A 33 5.30 4.82 14.39
CA LYS A 33 6.69 4.35 14.36
C LYS A 33 6.70 2.84 14.00
N LYS A 34 7.69 2.38 13.20
CA LYS A 34 7.95 0.94 12.85
C LYS A 34 8.28 0.09 14.10
N SER A 35 8.25 -1.25 14.12
CA SER A 35 8.18 -2.34 13.10
C SER A 35 7.31 -3.51 13.66
N ASP A 36 6.98 -4.62 12.97
CA ASP A 36 7.81 -5.75 12.51
C ASP A 36 7.05 -6.60 11.47
N PHE A 37 7.70 -7.09 10.41
CA PHE A 37 7.22 -8.27 9.65
C PHE A 37 8.38 -9.00 8.95
N GLU A 38 8.31 -10.33 8.98
CA GLU A 38 9.27 -11.27 8.41
C GLU A 38 8.98 -11.51 6.92
N VAL A 39 10.02 -11.55 6.09
CA VAL A 39 9.91 -11.71 4.62
C VAL A 39 10.16 -13.16 4.26
N ASP A 40 9.19 -13.77 3.59
CA ASP A 40 9.31 -15.08 2.96
C ASP A 40 9.02 -14.96 1.46
N HIS A 41 9.85 -15.62 0.65
CA HIS A 41 9.93 -15.45 -0.78
C HIS A 41 9.27 -16.63 -1.51
N THR A 42 8.41 -16.36 -2.49
CA THR A 42 8.58 -16.93 -3.84
C THR A 42 7.60 -16.36 -4.89
N LEU A 43 8.11 -16.16 -6.10
CA LEU A 43 7.41 -16.21 -7.39
C LEU A 43 6.40 -15.10 -7.71
N LEU A 44 6.94 -13.87 -7.77
CA LEU A 44 6.99 -13.11 -9.03
C LEU A 44 8.35 -12.38 -9.10
N ASP A 45 9.43 -13.19 -9.13
CA ASP A 45 10.81 -12.75 -8.88
C ASP A 45 11.43 -12.00 -10.07
N SER A 46 11.16 -10.69 -10.14
CA SER A 46 11.99 -9.74 -10.87
C SER A 46 12.37 -8.60 -9.92
N PHE A 47 13.66 -8.28 -9.86
CA PHE A 47 14.19 -7.18 -9.06
C PHE A 47 15.01 -6.25 -9.95
N ILE A 48 14.95 -4.95 -9.67
CA ILE A 48 15.76 -3.92 -10.33
C ILE A 48 17.00 -3.66 -9.47
N ASP A 49 18.17 -4.09 -9.95
CA ASP A 49 19.45 -3.74 -9.37
C ASP A 49 19.76 -2.25 -9.58
N VAL A 50 19.64 -1.43 -8.52
CA VAL A 50 19.94 0.00 -8.60
C VAL A 50 21.45 0.23 -8.51
N LYS A 51 22.13 0.10 -9.65
CA LYS A 51 23.59 0.29 -9.79
C LYS A 51 24.03 1.76 -9.83
N SER A 52 23.11 2.70 -10.06
CA SER A 52 23.39 4.14 -10.03
C SER A 52 23.19 4.68 -8.62
N THR A 53 24.24 5.25 -8.03
CA THR A 53 24.19 5.96 -6.74
C THR A 53 23.21 7.13 -6.78
N ILE A 54 23.22 7.92 -7.86
CA ILE A 54 22.30 9.04 -8.09
C ILE A 54 20.84 8.57 -8.03
N LEU A 55 20.49 7.49 -8.73
CA LEU A 55 19.14 6.94 -8.71
C LEU A 55 18.78 6.35 -7.34
N ARG A 56 19.70 5.64 -6.70
CA ARG A 56 19.54 5.09 -5.35
C ARG A 56 19.22 6.19 -4.33
N ASP A 57 19.93 7.31 -4.38
CA ASP A 57 19.78 8.38 -3.41
C ASP A 57 18.44 9.13 -3.62
N ILE A 58 17.99 9.32 -4.87
CA ILE A 58 16.62 9.78 -5.17
C ILE A 58 15.56 8.80 -4.63
N LEU A 59 15.78 7.49 -4.81
CA LEU A 59 14.85 6.47 -4.34
C LEU A 59 14.79 6.39 -2.80
N ARG A 60 15.86 6.77 -2.08
CA ARG A 60 15.84 6.89 -0.61
C ARG A 60 14.87 7.97 -0.13
N ASP A 61 14.80 9.09 -0.85
CA ASP A 61 13.87 10.18 -0.53
C ASP A 61 12.43 9.84 -0.97
N VAL A 62 12.25 9.25 -2.15
CA VAL A 62 10.91 8.89 -2.68
C VAL A 62 10.26 7.74 -1.91
N LEU A 63 11.05 6.75 -1.48
CA LEU A 63 10.57 5.60 -0.70
C LEU A 63 10.75 5.81 0.82
N ASP A 64 10.98 7.04 1.30
CA ASP A 64 11.05 7.28 2.74
C ASP A 64 9.73 6.92 3.42
N GLY A 65 9.83 6.24 4.56
CA GLY A 65 8.69 5.63 5.25
C GLY A 65 8.29 4.23 4.75
N ALA A 66 8.70 3.78 3.55
CA ALA A 66 8.35 2.45 3.05
C ALA A 66 8.83 1.35 4.02
N THR A 67 7.95 0.41 4.39
CA THR A 67 8.26 -0.75 5.24
C THR A 67 8.94 -1.87 4.46
N SER A 68 8.61 -2.02 3.18
CA SER A 68 8.94 -3.15 2.32
C SER A 68 10.28 -3.07 1.56
N VAL A 69 11.07 -1.99 1.71
CA VAL A 69 12.33 -1.81 0.97
C VAL A 69 13.46 -1.33 1.88
N SER A 70 14.61 -2.01 1.82
CA SER A 70 15.86 -1.53 2.42
C SER A 70 16.77 -0.95 1.35
N LEU A 71 16.92 0.39 1.33
CA LEU A 71 17.86 1.09 0.45
C LEU A 71 19.21 1.40 1.13
N ARG A 72 19.53 0.75 2.26
CA ARG A 72 20.75 1.03 3.03
C ARG A 72 22.02 0.57 2.33
N GLU A 73 21.93 -0.50 1.56
CA GLU A 73 23.03 -1.08 0.81
C GLU A 73 23.47 -0.18 -0.35
N ASP A 74 24.69 -0.40 -0.86
CA ASP A 74 25.22 0.43 -1.95
C ASP A 74 24.55 0.15 -3.30
N ARG A 75 24.05 -1.08 -3.50
CA ARG A 75 23.36 -1.54 -4.71
C ARG A 75 22.08 -2.29 -4.32
N PRO A 76 21.04 -1.60 -3.82
CA PRO A 76 19.82 -2.26 -3.43
C PRO A 76 19.12 -2.84 -4.66
N SER A 77 18.54 -4.03 -4.49
CA SER A 77 17.69 -4.66 -5.49
C SER A 77 16.23 -4.50 -5.04
N ILE A 78 15.40 -3.88 -5.88
CA ILE A 78 14.04 -3.46 -5.51
C ILE A 78 13.01 -4.14 -6.42
N ASN A 79 11.92 -4.66 -5.86
CA ASN A 79 10.83 -5.20 -6.65
C ASN A 79 10.14 -4.06 -7.48
N PRO A 80 10.02 -4.19 -8.83
CA PRO A 80 9.31 -3.23 -9.68
C PRO A 80 7.91 -2.88 -9.19
N ASP A 81 7.21 -3.83 -8.56
CA ASP A 81 5.86 -3.64 -7.99
C ASP A 81 5.80 -2.52 -6.95
N VAL A 82 6.82 -2.47 -6.10
CA VAL A 82 6.93 -1.43 -5.08
C VAL A 82 7.28 -0.11 -5.74
N LEU A 83 8.16 -0.09 -6.75
CA LEU A 83 8.49 1.14 -7.47
C LEU A 83 7.29 1.70 -8.26
N PHE A 84 6.46 0.84 -8.86
CA PHE A 84 5.25 1.23 -9.58
C PHE A 84 4.19 1.85 -8.65
N THR A 85 4.12 1.41 -7.39
CA THR A 85 3.27 2.08 -6.38
C THR A 85 3.58 3.58 -6.26
N TYR A 86 4.86 3.94 -6.32
CA TYR A 86 5.32 5.32 -6.14
C TYR A 86 5.43 6.08 -7.48
N HIS A 87 4.79 5.61 -8.56
CA HIS A 87 4.89 6.23 -9.89
C HIS A 87 4.53 7.73 -9.88
N THR A 88 3.52 8.14 -9.11
CA THR A 88 3.11 9.55 -8.99
C THR A 88 4.19 10.41 -8.32
N GLN A 89 4.83 9.88 -7.27
CA GLN A 89 5.93 10.54 -6.57
C GLN A 89 7.18 10.60 -7.46
N LEU A 90 7.49 9.52 -8.19
CA LEU A 90 8.59 9.46 -9.17
C LEU A 90 8.37 10.49 -10.29
N ASP A 91 7.16 10.59 -10.85
CA ASP A 91 6.80 11.59 -11.85
C ASP A 91 6.92 13.03 -11.29
N ALA A 92 6.49 13.27 -10.05
CA ALA A 92 6.58 14.58 -9.41
C ALA A 92 8.05 15.02 -9.15
N VAL A 93 8.90 14.11 -8.69
CA VAL A 93 10.35 14.36 -8.55
C VAL A 93 10.99 14.55 -9.92
N HIS A 94 10.64 13.73 -10.92
CA HIS A 94 11.15 13.89 -12.29
C HIS A 94 10.75 15.24 -12.90
N ALA A 95 9.52 15.70 -12.67
CA ALA A 95 9.04 17.00 -13.14
C ALA A 95 9.86 18.17 -12.56
N THR A 96 10.12 18.14 -11.26
CA THR A 96 10.85 19.19 -10.52
C THR A 96 12.37 19.12 -10.65
N THR A 97 12.94 17.97 -11.03
CA THR A 97 14.38 17.79 -11.25
C THR A 97 14.87 18.58 -12.48
N LYS A 98 16.05 19.20 -12.38
CA LYS A 98 16.64 20.05 -13.43
C LYS A 98 16.70 19.36 -14.81
N PRO A 99 16.15 19.98 -15.89
CA PRO A 99 16.29 19.46 -17.25
C PRO A 99 17.75 19.24 -17.67
N GLY A 100 18.02 18.09 -18.31
CA GLY A 100 19.36 17.71 -18.78
C GLY A 100 20.34 17.24 -17.70
N SER A 101 19.92 17.16 -16.43
CA SER A 101 20.80 16.65 -15.37
C SER A 101 20.86 15.11 -15.34
N PRO A 102 21.95 14.49 -14.82
CA PRO A 102 22.06 13.04 -14.68
C PRO A 102 20.93 12.41 -13.85
N GLU A 103 20.48 13.11 -12.79
CA GLU A 103 19.35 12.75 -11.94
C GLU A 103 18.09 12.55 -12.80
N ARG A 104 17.75 13.56 -13.62
CA ARG A 104 16.55 13.53 -14.46
C ARG A 104 16.64 12.43 -15.52
N LEU A 105 17.82 12.22 -16.12
CA LEU A 105 18.05 11.17 -17.11
C LEU A 105 17.87 9.76 -16.51
N HIS A 106 18.43 9.52 -15.32
CA HIS A 106 18.37 8.20 -14.68
C HIS A 106 16.97 7.90 -14.16
N LEU A 107 16.31 8.88 -13.52
CA LEU A 107 14.94 8.75 -13.05
C LEU A 107 13.95 8.60 -14.23
N GLY A 108 14.14 9.36 -15.32
CA GLY A 108 13.33 9.25 -16.53
C GLY A 108 13.36 7.85 -17.14
N LYS A 109 14.54 7.21 -17.22
CA LYS A 109 14.68 5.82 -17.69
C LYS A 109 13.97 4.81 -16.79
N LEU A 110 13.98 5.01 -15.46
CA LEU A 110 13.23 4.14 -14.54
C LEU A 110 11.72 4.29 -14.76
N ILE A 111 11.24 5.53 -14.88
CA ILE A 111 9.81 5.83 -15.14
C ILE A 111 9.35 5.26 -16.49
N GLU A 112 10.16 5.41 -17.54
CA GLU A 112 9.92 4.85 -18.88
C GLU A 112 9.83 3.31 -18.82
N PHE A 113 10.77 2.66 -18.13
CA PHE A 113 10.73 1.21 -17.90
C PHE A 113 9.46 0.79 -17.17
N LEU A 114 9.12 1.42 -16.05
CA LEU A 114 7.94 1.06 -15.25
C LEU A 114 6.65 1.27 -16.06
N LYS A 115 6.49 2.40 -16.74
CA LYS A 115 5.33 2.67 -17.58
C LYS A 115 5.20 1.67 -18.72
N SER A 116 6.31 1.29 -19.36
CA SER A 116 6.31 0.28 -20.43
C SER A 116 6.00 -1.13 -19.90
N HIS A 117 6.56 -1.51 -18.75
CA HIS A 117 6.38 -2.82 -18.13
C HIS A 117 4.94 -3.05 -17.67
N TYR A 118 4.33 -2.04 -17.04
CA TYR A 118 2.96 -2.12 -16.52
C TYR A 118 1.88 -1.60 -17.48
N ALA A 119 2.21 -1.17 -18.71
CA ALA A 119 1.26 -0.62 -19.67
C ALA A 119 0.05 -1.54 -19.89
N SER A 120 0.29 -2.79 -20.35
CA SER A 120 -0.79 -3.74 -20.64
C SER A 120 -1.61 -4.11 -19.40
N ALA A 121 -1.00 -4.16 -18.22
CA ALA A 121 -1.71 -4.41 -16.97
C ALA A 121 -2.59 -3.21 -16.57
N SER A 122 -2.07 -1.98 -16.75
CA SER A 122 -2.78 -0.73 -16.47
C SER A 122 -3.96 -0.50 -17.42
N ASP A 123 -3.79 -0.80 -18.70
CA ASP A 123 -4.85 -0.70 -19.72
C ASP A 123 -5.98 -1.69 -19.43
N LYS A 124 -5.64 -2.96 -19.17
CA LYS A 124 -6.62 -4.00 -18.77
C LYS A 124 -7.34 -3.63 -17.49
N LEU A 125 -6.60 -3.17 -16.47
CA LEU A 125 -7.17 -2.76 -15.20
C LEU A 125 -8.16 -1.60 -15.40
N THR A 126 -7.76 -0.57 -16.16
CA THR A 126 -8.60 0.58 -16.49
C THR A 126 -9.90 0.17 -17.19
N ALA A 127 -9.84 -0.80 -18.11
CA ALA A 127 -11.04 -1.31 -18.80
C ALA A 127 -11.96 -2.11 -17.87
N LEU A 128 -11.43 -2.94 -16.97
CA LEU A 128 -12.22 -3.78 -16.08
C LEU A 128 -12.85 -3.00 -14.91
N VAL A 129 -12.12 -2.06 -14.30
CA VAL A 129 -12.66 -1.29 -13.15
C VAL A 129 -13.85 -0.41 -13.53
N GLN A 130 -13.99 -0.01 -14.81
CA GLN A 130 -15.18 0.68 -15.34
C GLN A 130 -16.48 -0.15 -15.19
N HIS A 131 -16.37 -1.47 -15.09
CA HIS A 131 -17.49 -2.39 -14.92
C HIS A 131 -17.55 -3.02 -13.52
N MET A 132 -16.81 -2.47 -12.56
CA MET A 132 -16.61 -3.02 -11.21
C MET A 132 -16.02 -4.44 -11.25
N GLU A 133 -15.11 -4.70 -12.19
CA GLU A 133 -14.55 -6.02 -12.50
C GLU A 133 -13.04 -6.09 -12.33
N ILE A 134 -12.52 -7.29 -12.12
CA ILE A 134 -11.10 -7.57 -11.89
C ILE A 134 -10.74 -9.01 -12.27
N THR A 135 -9.46 -9.26 -12.57
CA THR A 135 -8.86 -10.59 -12.75
C THR A 135 -7.75 -10.82 -11.72
N PHE A 136 -7.48 -12.08 -11.36
CA PHE A 136 -6.53 -12.40 -10.29
C PHE A 136 -5.08 -11.95 -10.57
N ASP A 137 -4.66 -11.92 -11.84
CA ASP A 137 -3.35 -11.43 -12.28
C ASP A 137 -3.16 -9.92 -12.09
N LEU A 138 -4.25 -9.14 -11.97
CA LEU A 138 -4.22 -7.69 -11.82
C LEU A 138 -4.24 -7.21 -10.36
N LEU A 139 -4.49 -8.09 -9.39
CA LEU A 139 -4.50 -7.73 -7.96
C LEU A 139 -3.24 -6.96 -7.48
N PRO A 140 -1.99 -7.27 -7.94
CA PRO A 140 -0.80 -6.50 -7.59
C PRO A 140 -0.82 -5.04 -8.06
N VAL A 141 -1.46 -4.77 -9.20
CA VAL A 141 -1.56 -3.40 -9.74
C VAL A 141 -2.79 -2.68 -9.17
N PHE A 142 -3.83 -3.45 -8.81
CA PHE A 142 -5.07 -2.95 -8.21
C PHE A 142 -4.91 -2.50 -6.76
N PHE A 143 -4.23 -3.29 -5.91
CA PHE A 143 -3.98 -2.92 -4.52
C PHE A 143 -2.74 -2.03 -4.38
N GLN A 144 -2.97 -0.73 -4.23
CA GLN A 144 -1.94 0.29 -4.02
C GLN A 144 -1.62 0.42 -2.52
N PRO A 145 -0.37 0.22 -2.07
CA PRO A 145 0.05 0.46 -0.68
C PRO A 145 -0.37 1.84 -0.14
N ASN A 146 -0.75 1.86 1.14
CA ASN A 146 -1.42 2.96 1.85
C ASN A 146 -2.83 3.34 1.33
N SER A 147 -3.44 2.55 0.44
CA SER A 147 -4.89 2.65 0.19
C SER A 147 -5.68 2.04 1.35
N ILE A 148 -6.90 2.54 1.55
CA ILE A 148 -7.85 1.97 2.50
C ILE A 148 -8.55 0.80 1.80
N VAL A 149 -8.57 -0.36 2.45
CA VAL A 149 -9.21 -1.57 1.93
C VAL A 149 -10.44 -1.87 2.76
N TYR A 150 -11.61 -1.97 2.13
CA TYR A 150 -12.78 -2.59 2.72
C TYR A 150 -12.53 -4.09 2.86
N MET A 151 -12.73 -4.65 4.05
CA MET A 151 -12.72 -6.10 4.27
C MET A 151 -13.84 -6.53 5.22
N VAL A 152 -14.50 -7.66 4.92
CA VAL A 152 -15.33 -8.38 5.90
C VAL A 152 -14.47 -9.46 6.55
N SER A 153 -14.39 -9.48 7.89
CA SER A 153 -13.66 -10.54 8.58
C SER A 153 -14.52 -11.80 8.69
N SER A 154 -13.93 -12.96 8.43
CA SER A 154 -14.57 -14.26 8.69
C SER A 154 -14.91 -14.51 10.17
N THR A 155 -14.38 -13.69 11.08
CA THR A 155 -14.57 -13.82 12.55
C THR A 155 -15.35 -12.66 13.19
N SER A 156 -15.74 -11.63 12.43
CA SER A 156 -16.59 -10.55 12.94
C SER A 156 -17.53 -10.02 11.86
N GLU A 157 -18.83 -9.96 12.16
CA GLU A 157 -19.88 -9.47 11.25
C GLU A 157 -19.66 -8.02 10.79
N ASN A 158 -18.97 -7.21 11.60
CA ASN A 158 -18.64 -5.83 11.26
C ASN A 158 -17.48 -5.78 10.22
N PRO A 159 -17.66 -5.07 9.09
CA PRO A 159 -16.58 -4.79 8.16
C PRO A 159 -15.51 -3.90 8.81
N ARG A 160 -14.32 -3.89 8.24
CA ARG A 160 -13.19 -3.05 8.66
C ARG A 160 -12.58 -2.35 7.46
N CYS A 161 -12.01 -1.18 7.70
CA CYS A 161 -11.29 -0.39 6.70
C CYS A 161 -9.83 -0.13 7.09
N PRO A 162 -8.98 -1.17 7.23
CA PRO A 162 -7.55 -0.98 7.48
C PRO A 162 -6.82 -0.41 6.25
N LEU A 163 -5.64 0.14 6.49
CA LEU A 163 -4.71 0.53 5.44
C LEU A 163 -3.94 -0.70 4.94
N PHE A 164 -3.93 -0.93 3.64
CA PHE A 164 -3.10 -1.96 3.03
C PHE A 164 -1.62 -1.54 3.06
N ASP A 165 -0.75 -2.37 3.64
CA ASP A 165 0.68 -2.07 3.82
C ASP A 165 1.56 -2.82 2.82
N ALA A 166 1.42 -4.15 2.79
CA ALA A 166 2.26 -5.04 2.00
C ALA A 166 1.48 -6.26 1.51
N ARG A 167 1.89 -6.80 0.36
CA ARG A 167 1.36 -8.03 -0.23
C ARG A 167 2.36 -9.16 -0.18
N LYS A 168 1.86 -10.40 -0.14
CA LYS A 168 2.62 -11.62 -0.42
C LYS A 168 1.80 -12.51 -1.35
N PHE A 169 2.43 -13.08 -2.37
CA PHE A 169 1.87 -14.23 -3.06
C PHE A 169 2.31 -15.50 -2.32
N GLN A 170 1.40 -16.43 -2.10
CA GLN A 170 1.75 -17.78 -1.67
C GLN A 170 1.11 -18.80 -2.62
N ILE A 171 1.66 -20.01 -2.63
CA ILE A 171 1.09 -21.17 -3.31
C ILE A 171 0.98 -22.27 -2.25
N GLU A 172 -0.24 -22.61 -1.87
CA GLU A 172 -0.53 -23.60 -0.84
C GLU A 172 -1.39 -24.71 -1.45
N HIS A 173 -0.97 -25.97 -1.30
CA HIS A 173 -1.60 -27.14 -1.94
C HIS A 173 -1.85 -27.01 -3.46
N GLY A 174 -1.05 -26.20 -4.16
CA GLY A 174 -1.18 -25.96 -5.60
C GLY A 174 -2.17 -24.85 -5.99
N GLN A 175 -2.82 -24.20 -5.02
CA GLN A 175 -3.66 -23.02 -5.24
C GLN A 175 -2.88 -21.76 -4.91
N LYS A 176 -2.86 -20.78 -5.83
CA LYS A 176 -2.24 -19.48 -5.55
C LYS A 176 -3.17 -18.62 -4.69
N ARG A 177 -2.60 -17.77 -3.85
CA ARG A 177 -3.31 -16.82 -2.96
C ARG A 177 -2.59 -15.48 -2.94
N PHE A 178 -3.37 -14.41 -2.93
CA PHE A 178 -2.91 -13.03 -2.78
C PHE A 178 -3.20 -12.58 -1.35
N ASP A 179 -2.17 -12.57 -0.52
CA ASP A 179 -2.25 -12.16 0.88
C ASP A 179 -1.93 -10.67 1.00
N MET A 180 -2.69 -10.01 1.87
CA MET A 180 -2.58 -8.59 2.19
C MET A 180 -2.37 -8.44 3.69
N ASN A 181 -1.22 -7.88 4.06
CA ASN A 181 -0.99 -7.37 5.40
C ASN A 181 -1.54 -5.94 5.46
N CYS A 182 -2.52 -5.73 6.35
CA CYS A 182 -3.18 -4.46 6.55
C CYS A 182 -2.99 -3.98 7.99
N ARG A 183 -2.93 -2.67 8.20
CA ARG A 183 -2.68 -2.02 9.50
C ARG A 183 -3.82 -1.08 9.86
N TYR A 184 -4.21 -1.07 11.13
CA TYR A 184 -5.29 -0.24 11.65
C TYR A 184 -5.01 0.19 13.09
N LEU A 185 -5.60 1.30 13.51
CA LEU A 185 -5.52 1.75 14.90
C LEU A 185 -6.67 1.13 15.71
N THR A 186 -6.37 0.69 16.93
CA THR A 186 -7.34 0.05 17.82
C THR A 186 -7.06 0.38 19.28
N HIS A 187 -8.00 0.05 20.17
CA HIS A 187 -7.88 0.23 21.61
C HIS A 187 -8.34 -1.04 22.34
N ASP A 188 -7.47 -1.65 23.14
CA ASP A 188 -7.73 -2.92 23.84
C ASP A 188 -8.51 -2.75 25.17
N GLY A 189 -8.93 -1.52 25.49
CA GLY A 189 -9.51 -1.14 26.78
C GLY A 189 -8.52 -0.53 27.77
N LYS A 190 -7.21 -0.53 27.46
CA LYS A 190 -6.13 0.05 28.28
C LYS A 190 -5.19 0.96 27.50
N CYS A 191 -4.86 0.57 26.27
CA CYS A 191 -3.86 1.19 25.41
C CYS A 191 -4.43 1.39 24.01
N PHE A 192 -4.15 2.57 23.44
CA PHE A 192 -4.37 2.85 22.01
C PHE A 192 -3.09 2.51 21.25
N GLY A 193 -3.20 1.82 20.12
CA GLY A 193 -2.04 1.41 19.32
C GLY A 193 -2.40 0.97 17.91
N GLU A 194 -1.35 0.67 17.14
CA GLU A 194 -1.48 0.05 15.82
C GLU A 194 -1.53 -1.46 15.97
N ALA A 195 -2.46 -2.09 15.26
CA ALA A 195 -2.59 -3.53 15.12
C ALA A 195 -2.58 -3.92 13.64
N THR A 196 -2.22 -5.16 13.36
CA THR A 196 -2.25 -5.71 12.00
C THR A 196 -3.39 -6.70 11.84
N THR A 197 -3.84 -6.89 10.61
CA THR A 197 -4.79 -7.91 10.20
C THR A 197 -4.39 -8.42 8.83
N MET A 198 -4.67 -9.70 8.57
CA MET A 198 -4.49 -10.29 7.26
C MET A 198 -5.82 -10.34 6.53
N ALA A 199 -5.77 -10.13 5.23
CA ALA A 199 -6.84 -10.44 4.30
C ALA A 199 -6.27 -11.27 3.15
N GLU A 200 -7.04 -12.19 2.60
CA GLU A 200 -6.60 -13.09 1.53
C GLU A 200 -7.61 -13.12 0.39
N ILE A 201 -7.11 -13.30 -0.83
CA ILE A 201 -7.93 -13.61 -2.00
C ILE A 201 -7.33 -14.88 -2.62
N SER A 202 -8.10 -15.97 -2.64
CA SER A 202 -7.73 -17.19 -3.33
C SER A 202 -7.77 -16.99 -4.85
N GLU A 203 -6.95 -17.74 -5.58
CA GLU A 203 -6.93 -17.68 -7.05
C GLU A 203 -8.29 -18.06 -7.65
N PHE A 204 -8.78 -17.17 -8.52
CA PHE A 204 -10.01 -17.32 -9.28
C PHE A 204 -9.73 -17.15 -10.77
N HIS A 205 -10.55 -17.77 -11.60
CA HIS A 205 -10.35 -17.83 -13.05
C HIS A 205 -11.28 -16.86 -13.78
N GLY A 206 -10.73 -16.11 -14.73
CA GLY A 206 -11.48 -15.14 -15.53
C GLY A 206 -11.79 -13.85 -14.76
N VAL A 207 -12.81 -13.14 -15.24
CA VAL A 207 -13.24 -11.84 -14.72
C VAL A 207 -14.30 -12.06 -13.63
N THR A 208 -14.11 -11.41 -12.47
CA THR A 208 -15.09 -11.38 -11.38
C THR A 208 -15.43 -9.95 -10.96
N LYS A 209 -16.51 -9.76 -10.21
CA LYS A 209 -16.82 -8.46 -9.59
C LYS A 209 -15.84 -8.16 -8.45
N ILE A 210 -15.32 -6.93 -8.39
CA ILE A 210 -14.41 -6.45 -7.34
C ILE A 210 -14.97 -6.72 -5.95
N THR A 211 -16.28 -6.54 -5.75
CA THR A 211 -16.93 -6.71 -4.46
C THR A 211 -17.12 -8.18 -4.03
N SER A 212 -16.96 -9.15 -4.94
CA SER A 212 -17.22 -10.56 -4.65
C SER A 212 -16.14 -11.23 -3.80
N SER A 213 -14.94 -10.65 -3.73
CA SER A 213 -13.84 -11.13 -2.89
C SER A 213 -14.07 -10.89 -1.39
N GLY A 214 -15.01 -10.01 -1.02
CA GLY A 214 -15.14 -9.50 0.34
C GLY A 214 -13.99 -8.59 0.81
N VAL A 215 -12.98 -8.36 -0.05
CA VAL A 215 -11.78 -7.56 0.24
C VAL A 215 -11.37 -6.76 -1.00
N TYR A 216 -11.43 -5.43 -0.94
CA TYR A 216 -11.16 -4.55 -2.10
C TYR A 216 -10.87 -3.10 -1.65
N PRO A 217 -10.18 -2.27 -2.46
CA PRO A 217 -9.97 -0.86 -2.14
C PRO A 217 -11.31 -0.14 -1.94
N LEU A 218 -11.42 0.64 -0.87
CA LEU A 218 -12.67 1.22 -0.38
C LEU A 218 -13.38 2.13 -1.41
N ASP A 219 -12.64 2.74 -2.34
CA ASP A 219 -13.23 3.54 -3.43
C ASP A 219 -14.19 2.76 -4.34
N TYR A 220 -14.13 1.43 -4.32
CA TYR A 220 -15.04 0.52 -5.02
C TYR A 220 -16.22 0.03 -4.17
N HIS A 221 -16.40 0.55 -2.94
CA HIS A 221 -17.58 0.23 -2.13
C HIS A 221 -18.78 1.12 -2.52
N PRO A 222 -19.97 0.56 -2.82
CA PRO A 222 -21.15 1.35 -3.18
C PRO A 222 -21.56 2.37 -2.11
N GLU A 223 -21.41 2.00 -0.84
CA GLU A 223 -21.80 2.80 0.33
C GLU A 223 -20.57 3.33 1.08
N LYS A 224 -19.47 3.65 0.36
CA LYS A 224 -18.18 4.02 0.96
C LYS A 224 -18.22 5.14 2.01
N GLN A 225 -19.22 6.02 1.95
CA GLN A 225 -19.41 7.08 2.92
C GLN A 225 -19.88 6.53 4.28
N GLU A 226 -20.79 5.55 4.27
CA GLU A 226 -21.41 4.99 5.49
C GLU A 226 -20.47 4.04 6.27
N VAL A 227 -19.39 3.56 5.63
CA VAL A 227 -18.40 2.67 6.25
C VAL A 227 -17.18 3.44 6.81
N VAL A 228 -17.06 4.74 6.51
CA VAL A 228 -15.98 5.61 7.01
C VAL A 228 -16.42 6.48 8.21
N ASP A 229 -17.71 6.79 8.31
CA ASP A 229 -18.31 7.76 9.26
C ASP A 229 -18.69 7.20 10.64
#